data_AF-A0A258WKZ5-F1
#
_entry.id   AF-A0A258WKZ5-F1
#
_cell.length_a   1.000
_cell.length_b   1.000
_cell.length_c   1.000
_cell.angle_alpha   90.00
_cell.angle_beta   90.00
_cell.angle_gamma   90.00
#
_symmetry.space_group_name_H-M   'P 1'
#
loop_
_entity.id
_entity.type
_entity.pdbx_description
1 polymer ?
#
loop_
_entity_poly.entity_id
_entity_poly.type
_entity_poly.pdbx_seq_one_letter_code
_entity_poly.pdbx_strand_id
1 'polypeptide(L)'
;SLTIYNNDLALVQDVRQMNLPTGRTRQEFPDVSATIRPETVTLNASGTGIVEQNFDYDLLTPEKLMDKAVGQTVTVVRTNPATGAETREAATILANNGGTVVRIGDRIEVLNQYGARVIFPSLPAGLRARPTLSVTLDTTTPGARPVSLSYLSRGFG
;
A
#
# COMPACT_ATOMS: atom_id res chain seq x y z
N SER A 1 -20.68 8.84 4.03
CA SER A 1 -21.23 8.70 5.40
C SER A 1 -20.55 7.54 6.11
N LEU A 2 -20.50 7.59 7.45
CA LEU A 2 -20.00 6.51 8.28
C LEU A 2 -21.13 6.09 9.23
N THR A 3 -21.49 4.82 9.21
CA THR A 3 -22.46 4.24 10.14
C THR A 3 -21.76 3.19 10.99
N ILE A 4 -21.94 3.29 12.30
CA ILE A 4 -21.27 2.46 13.29
C ILE A 4 -22.26 1.43 13.83
N TYR A 5 -21.88 0.16 13.82
CA TYR A 5 -22.62 -0.94 14.44
C TYR A 5 -21.89 -1.41 15.71
N ASN A 6 -22.59 -2.18 16.54
CA ASN A 6 -21.98 -2.86 17.68
C ASN A 6 -20.95 -3.91 17.21
N ASN A 7 -19.95 -4.25 18.03
CA ASN A 7 -18.87 -5.22 17.76
C ASN A 7 -17.84 -4.79 16.70
N ASP A 8 -17.33 -3.55 16.77
CA ASP A 8 -16.24 -3.06 15.90
C ASP A 8 -16.54 -3.25 14.40
N LEU A 9 -17.78 -3.03 13.98
CA LEU A 9 -18.18 -3.09 12.58
C LEU A 9 -18.68 -1.72 12.15
N ALA A 10 -18.12 -1.19 11.07
CA ALA A 10 -18.60 0.05 10.46
C ALA A 10 -19.00 -0.20 9.01
N LEU A 11 -20.13 0.39 8.59
CA LEU A 11 -20.48 0.58 7.19
C LEU A 11 -19.94 1.93 6.75
N VAL A 12 -19.01 1.90 5.82
CA VAL A 12 -18.50 3.10 5.15
C VAL A 12 -19.22 3.25 3.83
N GLN A 13 -19.72 4.45 3.56
CA GLN A 13 -20.25 4.81 2.25
C GLN A 13 -19.50 6.05 1.76
N ASP A 14 -18.91 5.94 0.59
CA ASP A 14 -18.14 6.99 -0.06
C ASP A 14 -18.73 7.28 -1.43
N VAL A 15 -18.94 8.56 -1.76
CA VAL A 15 -19.49 8.98 -3.04
C VAL A 15 -18.50 9.90 -3.72
N ARG A 16 -18.01 9.48 -4.89
CA ARG A 16 -17.03 10.23 -5.67
C ARG A 16 -17.61 10.66 -7.01
N GLN A 17 -17.29 11.87 -7.45
CA GLN A 17 -17.53 12.26 -8.84
C GLN A 17 -16.40 11.70 -9.70
N MET A 18 -16.74 10.85 -10.66
CA MET A 18 -15.76 10.17 -11.51
C MET A 18 -16.17 10.26 -12.96
N ASN A 19 -15.20 10.51 -13.84
CA ASN A 19 -15.39 10.43 -15.28
C ASN A 19 -15.15 8.99 -15.75
N LEU A 20 -16.21 8.28 -16.10
CA LEU A 20 -16.12 6.88 -16.51
C LEU A 20 -16.02 6.79 -18.04
N PRO A 21 -14.97 6.15 -18.60
CA PRO A 21 -14.93 5.81 -20.02
C PRO A 21 -15.90 4.65 -20.32
N THR A 22 -16.25 4.46 -21.59
CA THR A 22 -17.01 3.27 -22.01
C THR A 22 -16.12 2.02 -22.04
N GLY A 23 -16.71 0.86 -21.79
CA GLY A 23 -16.05 -0.44 -21.74
C GLY A 23 -15.32 -0.71 -20.43
N ARG A 24 -14.38 -1.65 -20.47
CA ARG A 24 -13.62 -2.12 -19.30
C ARG A 24 -12.51 -1.15 -18.93
N THR A 25 -12.57 -0.62 -17.71
CA THR A 25 -11.61 0.35 -17.21
C THR A 25 -11.27 0.08 -15.75
N ARG A 26 -9.99 0.23 -15.38
CA ARG A 26 -9.57 0.12 -14.00
C ARG A 26 -9.69 1.47 -13.31
N GLN A 27 -10.35 1.50 -12.16
CA GLN A 27 -10.51 2.67 -11.30
C GLN A 27 -9.86 2.41 -9.94
N GLU A 28 -9.18 3.42 -9.41
CA GLU A 28 -8.56 3.36 -8.09
C GLU A 28 -9.38 4.20 -7.09
N PHE A 29 -9.66 3.61 -5.93
CA PHE A 29 -10.28 4.25 -4.79
C PHE A 29 -9.24 4.32 -3.67
N PRO A 30 -8.36 5.34 -3.66
CA PRO A 30 -7.46 5.59 -2.53
C PRO A 30 -8.25 6.01 -1.29
N ASP A 31 -7.62 5.96 -0.12
CA ASP A 31 -8.20 6.41 1.16
C ASP A 31 -9.39 5.58 1.66
N VAL A 32 -9.48 4.32 1.23
CA VAL A 32 -10.38 3.35 1.87
C VAL A 32 -9.80 2.90 3.22
N SER A 33 -10.62 2.26 4.05
CA SER A 33 -10.15 1.76 5.34
C SER A 33 -9.07 0.69 5.16
N ALA A 34 -8.00 0.76 5.96
CA ALA A 34 -6.99 -0.30 6.01
C ALA A 34 -7.56 -1.64 6.51
N THR A 35 -8.68 -1.60 7.24
CA THR A 35 -9.39 -2.77 7.76
C THR A 35 -10.68 -3.08 6.98
N ILE A 36 -10.76 -2.61 5.73
CA ILE A 36 -11.84 -2.95 4.80
C ILE A 36 -11.98 -4.47 4.67
N ARG A 37 -13.23 -4.91 4.53
CA ARG A 37 -13.60 -6.25 4.12
C ARG A 37 -13.89 -6.22 2.62
N PRO A 38 -12.89 -6.46 1.75
CA PRO A 38 -13.04 -6.25 0.32
C PRO A 38 -14.17 -7.11 -0.27
N GLU A 39 -14.45 -8.28 0.32
CA GLU A 39 -15.55 -9.16 -0.09
C GLU A 39 -16.95 -8.56 0.09
N THR A 40 -17.07 -7.43 0.81
CA THR A 40 -18.33 -6.74 1.08
C THR A 40 -18.51 -5.49 0.21
N VAL A 41 -17.54 -5.20 -0.66
CA VAL A 41 -17.55 -4.00 -1.49
C VAL A 41 -18.69 -4.07 -2.50
N THR A 42 -19.51 -3.04 -2.47
CA THR A 42 -20.52 -2.74 -3.49
C THR A 42 -20.20 -1.40 -4.13
N LEU A 43 -20.43 -1.31 -5.44
CA LEU A 43 -20.26 -0.08 -6.21
C LEU A 43 -21.52 0.15 -7.03
N ASN A 44 -22.08 1.35 -6.90
CA ASN A 44 -23.28 1.76 -7.61
C ASN A 44 -22.97 2.98 -8.47
N ALA A 45 -23.09 2.81 -9.79
CA ALA A 45 -23.05 3.87 -10.77
C ALA A 45 -23.94 3.50 -11.95
N SER A 46 -24.72 4.46 -12.47
CA SER A 46 -25.63 4.22 -13.59
C SER A 46 -24.88 3.65 -14.80
N GLY A 47 -25.42 2.58 -15.39
CA GLY A 47 -24.85 1.92 -16.58
C GLY A 47 -23.47 1.30 -16.37
N THR A 48 -23.11 0.97 -15.13
CA THR A 48 -21.77 0.46 -14.78
C THR A 48 -21.88 -0.78 -13.91
N GLY A 49 -21.15 -1.83 -14.27
CA GLY A 49 -21.00 -3.06 -13.46
C GLY A 49 -19.57 -3.26 -12.99
N ILE A 50 -19.40 -3.97 -11.88
CA ILE A 50 -18.07 -4.41 -11.43
C ILE A 50 -17.73 -5.72 -12.14
N VAL A 51 -16.54 -5.79 -12.74
CA VAL A 51 -15.97 -7.01 -13.34
C VAL A 51 -15.01 -7.69 -12.38
N GLU A 52 -14.16 -6.90 -11.72
CA GLU A 52 -13.11 -7.41 -10.84
C GLU A 52 -12.87 -6.42 -9.70
N GLN A 53 -12.52 -6.94 -8.52
CA GLN A 53 -12.09 -6.16 -7.37
C GLN A 53 -10.75 -6.70 -6.88
N ASN A 54 -9.78 -5.81 -6.67
CA ASN A 54 -8.50 -6.13 -6.09
C ASN A 54 -8.18 -5.13 -4.98
N PHE A 55 -7.85 -5.63 -3.79
CA PHE A 55 -7.45 -4.80 -2.67
C PHE A 55 -5.96 -4.95 -2.41
N ASP A 56 -5.23 -3.83 -2.54
CA ASP A 56 -3.79 -3.82 -2.35
C ASP A 56 -3.50 -3.64 -0.84
N TYR A 57 -3.11 -4.72 -0.16
CA TYR A 57 -2.71 -4.70 1.25
C TYR A 57 -1.27 -4.22 1.49
N ASP A 58 -0.47 -4.09 0.43
CA ASP A 58 0.96 -3.72 0.51
C ASP A 58 1.13 -2.21 0.74
N LEU A 59 0.76 -1.77 1.95
CA LEU A 59 0.99 -0.43 2.43
C LEU A 59 2.49 -0.16 2.60
N LEU A 60 2.88 1.10 2.40
CA LEU A 60 4.23 1.57 2.63
C LEU A 60 4.54 1.58 4.13
N THR A 61 5.06 0.46 4.62
CA THR A 61 5.65 0.32 5.95
C THR A 61 7.16 0.07 5.83
N PRO A 62 7.98 0.40 6.84
CA PRO A 62 9.41 0.07 6.82
C PRO A 62 9.68 -1.41 6.55
N GLU A 63 8.85 -2.29 7.11
CA GLU A 63 8.93 -3.75 6.90
C GLU A 63 8.64 -4.13 5.44
N LYS A 64 7.52 -3.66 4.88
CA LYS A 64 7.16 -3.93 3.47
C LYS A 64 8.15 -3.32 2.48
N LEU A 65 8.73 -2.18 2.83
CA LEU A 65 9.78 -1.54 2.04
C LEU A 65 11.03 -2.44 1.98
N MET A 66 11.42 -3.03 3.10
CA MET A 66 12.52 -4.01 3.16
C MET A 66 12.17 -5.30 2.39
N ASP A 67 10.96 -5.84 2.58
CA ASP A 67 10.50 -7.06 1.90
C ASP A 67 10.57 -6.93 0.38
N LYS A 68 10.04 -5.83 -0.18
CA LYS A 68 10.03 -5.58 -1.63
C LYS A 68 11.40 -5.22 -2.18
N ALA A 69 12.34 -4.84 -1.32
CA ALA A 69 13.69 -4.49 -1.72
C ALA A 69 14.68 -5.66 -1.62
N VAL A 70 14.24 -6.87 -1.26
CA VAL A 70 15.06 -8.07 -1.37
C VAL A 70 15.57 -8.22 -2.81
N GLY A 71 16.88 -8.41 -2.96
CA GLY A 71 17.60 -8.43 -4.24
C GLY A 71 18.02 -7.05 -4.76
N GLN A 72 17.59 -5.95 -4.13
CA GLN A 72 17.94 -4.59 -4.54
C GLN A 72 19.14 -4.04 -3.77
N THR A 73 19.83 -3.08 -4.39
CA THR A 73 20.90 -2.31 -3.76
C THR A 73 20.34 -1.09 -3.03
N VAL A 74 20.74 -0.92 -1.77
CA VAL A 74 20.40 0.18 -0.88
C VAL A 74 21.68 0.81 -0.31
N THR A 75 21.57 1.97 0.31
CA THR A 75 22.68 2.56 1.08
C THR A 75 22.43 2.39 2.57
N VAL A 76 23.35 1.73 3.27
CA VAL A 76 23.34 1.63 4.72
C VAL A 76 24.16 2.79 5.29
N VAL A 77 23.56 3.53 6.21
CA VAL A 77 24.18 4.66 6.91
C VAL A 77 24.32 4.35 8.39
N ARG A 78 25.54 4.43 8.93
CA ARG A 78 25.79 4.29 10.37
C ARG A 78 26.43 5.55 10.91
N THR A 79 26.00 5.96 12.09
CA THR A 79 26.52 7.13 12.78
C THR A 79 27.39 6.67 13.94
N ASN A 80 28.63 7.14 14.01
CA ASN A 80 29.47 6.91 15.18
C ASN A 80 28.91 7.72 16.36
N PRO A 81 28.47 7.09 17.46
CA PRO A 81 27.76 7.79 18.54
C PRO A 81 28.65 8.76 19.33
N ALA A 82 29.97 8.56 19.32
CA ALA A 82 30.91 9.41 20.04
C ALA A 82 31.29 10.68 19.25
N THR A 83 31.25 10.62 17.93
CA THR A 83 31.75 11.70 17.05
C THR A 83 30.68 12.31 16.14
N GLY A 84 29.55 11.63 15.96
CA GLY A 84 28.53 12.02 14.99
C GLY A 84 28.89 11.73 13.53
N ALA A 85 30.06 11.17 13.24
CA ALA A 85 30.48 10.89 11.87
C ALA A 85 29.59 9.82 11.20
N GLU A 86 29.05 10.11 10.01
CA GLU A 86 28.30 9.15 9.21
C GLU A 86 29.23 8.33 8.29
N THR A 87 29.03 7.02 8.25
CA THR A 87 29.57 6.12 7.23
C THR A 87 28.45 5.65 6.33
N ARG A 88 28.72 5.57 5.02
CA ARG A 88 27.72 5.21 4.00
C ARG A 88 28.28 4.10 3.13
N GLU A 89 27.56 3.00 3.04
CA GLU A 89 27.99 1.82 2.32
C GLU A 89 26.87 1.29 1.44
N ALA A 90 27.19 0.94 0.19
CA ALA A 90 26.26 0.24 -0.67
C ALA A 90 26.08 -1.20 -0.16
N ALA A 91 24.83 -1.64 -0.07
CA ALA A 91 24.46 -2.95 0.43
C ALA A 91 23.40 -3.59 -0.47
N THR A 92 23.45 -4.90 -0.68
CA THR A 92 22.35 -5.64 -1.32
C THR A 92 21.54 -6.34 -0.25
N ILE A 93 20.21 -6.14 -0.23
CA ILE A 93 19.34 -6.87 0.69
C ILE A 93 19.20 -8.30 0.19
N LEU A 94 19.55 -9.27 1.04
CA LEU A 94 19.49 -10.69 0.70
C LEU A 94 18.21 -11.36 1.23
N ALA A 95 17.72 -10.93 2.39
CA ALA A 95 16.51 -11.45 3.00
C ALA A 95 15.94 -10.49 4.05
N ASN A 96 14.64 -10.60 4.34
CA ASN A 96 13.97 -9.85 5.41
C ASN A 96 12.94 -10.75 6.14
N ASN A 97 13.42 -11.82 6.79
CA ASN A 97 12.57 -12.83 7.44
C ASN A 97 12.89 -12.91 8.94
N GLY A 98 12.36 -11.99 9.75
CA GLY A 98 12.71 -11.89 11.18
C GLY A 98 14.02 -11.13 11.46
N GLY A 99 14.55 -10.46 10.44
CA GLY A 99 15.75 -9.61 10.46
C GLY A 99 16.21 -9.32 9.02
N THR A 100 16.71 -8.11 8.77
CA THR A 100 17.23 -7.76 7.43
C THR A 100 18.66 -8.23 7.29
N VAL A 101 18.92 -9.15 6.35
CA VAL A 101 20.26 -9.62 6.00
C VAL A 101 20.73 -8.88 4.77
N VAL A 102 21.95 -8.33 4.81
CA VAL A 102 22.54 -7.56 3.72
C VAL A 102 23.95 -8.05 3.38
N ARG A 103 24.34 -7.89 2.11
CA ARG A 103 25.73 -8.01 1.66
C ARG A 103 26.32 -6.62 1.48
N ILE A 104 27.45 -6.33 2.11
CA ILE A 104 28.22 -5.10 1.92
C ILE A 104 29.62 -5.49 1.47
N GLY A 105 30.01 -5.18 0.23
CA GLY A 105 31.25 -5.71 -0.34
C GLY A 105 31.28 -7.25 -0.31
N ASP A 106 32.25 -7.81 0.42
CA ASP A 106 32.48 -9.25 0.59
C ASP A 106 31.86 -9.86 1.85
N ARG A 107 31.29 -9.04 2.75
CA ARG A 107 30.73 -9.49 4.04
C ARG A 107 29.20 -9.53 4.04
N ILE A 108 28.68 -10.39 4.90
CA ILE A 108 27.25 -10.56 5.17
C ILE A 108 26.97 -10.05 6.57
N GLU A 109 25.97 -9.19 6.71
CA GLU A 109 25.59 -8.59 7.98
C GLU A 109 24.08 -8.72 8.22
N VAL A 110 23.70 -8.75 9.49
CA VAL A 110 22.31 -8.61 9.92
C VAL A 110 22.13 -7.20 10.46
N LEU A 111 21.22 -6.43 9.86
CA LEU A 111 20.86 -5.11 10.37
C LEU A 111 19.96 -5.28 11.60
N ASN A 112 20.38 -4.70 12.72
CA ASN A 112 19.55 -4.54 13.90
C ASN A 112 18.82 -3.19 13.88
N GLN A 113 17.70 -3.10 14.59
CA GLN A 113 16.79 -1.94 14.52
C GLN A 113 17.37 -0.63 15.09
N TYR A 114 18.55 -0.66 15.72
CA TYR A 114 19.05 0.44 16.56
C TYR A 114 20.33 1.14 16.06
N GLY A 115 20.91 0.74 14.92
CA GLY A 115 22.26 1.21 14.54
C GLY A 115 22.45 1.72 13.12
N ALA A 116 21.46 1.55 12.24
CA ALA A 116 21.62 1.89 10.84
C ALA A 116 20.35 2.47 10.22
N ARG A 117 20.51 3.55 9.46
CA ARG A 117 19.48 4.07 8.55
C ARG A 117 19.72 3.46 7.17
N VAL A 118 18.68 2.90 6.57
CA VAL A 118 18.73 2.39 5.20
C VAL A 118 18.09 3.41 4.27
N ILE A 119 18.81 3.79 3.22
CA ILE A 119 18.34 4.70 2.17
C ILE A 119 18.07 3.86 0.93
N PHE A 120 16.84 3.94 0.45
CA PHE A 120 16.41 3.31 -0.79
C PHE A 120 16.58 4.31 -1.94
N PRO A 121 17.12 3.90 -3.10
CA PRO A 121 17.30 4.80 -4.24
C PRO A 121 15.95 5.22 -4.86
N SER A 122 14.93 4.38 -4.72
CA SER A 122 13.56 4.62 -5.19
C SER A 122 12.58 3.80 -4.37
N LEU A 123 11.29 4.12 -4.45
CA LEU A 123 10.24 3.28 -3.90
C LEU A 123 10.10 1.99 -4.73
N PRO A 124 10.19 0.80 -4.12
CA PRO A 124 9.89 -0.46 -4.81
C PRO A 124 8.48 -0.46 -5.41
N ALA A 125 8.32 -1.07 -6.58
CA ALA A 125 7.05 -1.11 -7.28
C ALA A 125 5.95 -1.80 -6.46
N GLY A 126 4.71 -1.34 -6.62
CA GLY A 126 3.52 -1.96 -6.02
C GLY A 126 3.26 -1.58 -4.55
N LEU A 127 4.14 -0.80 -3.90
CA LEU A 127 3.85 -0.25 -2.58
C LEU A 127 2.93 0.97 -2.69
N ARG A 128 1.89 1.01 -1.86
CA ARG A 128 0.93 2.12 -1.81
C ARG A 128 1.11 2.93 -0.54
N ALA A 129 1.10 4.25 -0.65
CA ALA A 129 1.20 5.14 0.50
C ALA A 129 -0.06 5.08 1.40
N ARG A 130 -1.20 4.69 0.83
CA ARG A 130 -2.50 4.63 1.50
C ARG A 130 -3.29 3.42 1.01
N PRO A 131 -4.19 2.85 1.84
CA PRO A 131 -5.03 1.74 1.40
C PRO A 131 -5.82 2.14 0.16
N THR A 132 -5.75 1.30 -0.85
CA THR A 132 -6.31 1.59 -2.17
C THR A 132 -7.03 0.36 -2.68
N LEU A 133 -8.30 0.52 -3.01
CA LEU A 133 -9.08 -0.49 -3.70
C LEU A 133 -9.01 -0.24 -5.21
N SER A 134 -8.58 -1.23 -5.98
CA SER A 134 -8.64 -1.21 -7.44
C SER A 134 -9.87 -1.98 -7.92
N VAL A 135 -10.72 -1.36 -8.73
CA VAL A 135 -11.92 -1.99 -9.27
C VAL A 135 -11.89 -1.89 -10.79
N THR A 136 -12.08 -3.01 -11.48
CA THR A 136 -12.33 -3.03 -12.93
C THR A 136 -13.82 -2.88 -13.14
N LEU A 137 -14.22 -1.80 -13.81
CA LEU A 137 -15.60 -1.47 -14.15
C LEU A 137 -15.85 -1.72 -15.63
N ASP A 138 -17.05 -2.19 -15.97
CA ASP A 138 -17.54 -2.22 -17.35
C ASP A 138 -18.70 -1.23 -17.47
N THR A 139 -18.50 -0.19 -18.28
CA THR A 139 -19.41 0.95 -18.37
C THR A 139 -20.02 1.05 -19.77
N THR A 140 -21.35 1.07 -19.85
CA THR A 140 -22.04 1.19 -21.14
C THR A 140 -22.14 2.64 -21.62
N THR A 141 -22.40 3.58 -20.71
CA THR A 141 -22.55 5.01 -21.03
C THR A 141 -21.38 5.80 -20.44
N PRO A 142 -20.53 6.49 -21.23
CA PRO A 142 -19.42 7.28 -20.71
C PRO A 142 -19.87 8.59 -20.05
N GLY A 143 -19.02 9.19 -19.21
CA GLY A 143 -19.18 10.55 -18.69
C GLY A 143 -19.11 10.68 -17.16
N ALA A 144 -19.01 11.92 -16.69
CA ALA A 144 -18.91 12.26 -15.28
C ALA A 144 -20.21 11.97 -14.51
N ARG A 145 -20.12 11.20 -13.42
CA ARG A 145 -21.26 10.88 -12.55
C ARG A 145 -20.83 10.53 -11.13
N PRO A 146 -21.75 10.60 -10.15
CA PRO A 146 -21.50 10.05 -8.83
C PRO A 146 -21.36 8.53 -8.90
N VAL A 147 -20.31 8.02 -8.25
CA VAL A 147 -20.07 6.61 -8.01
C VAL A 147 -20.12 6.40 -6.50
N SER A 148 -21.04 5.56 -6.04
CA SER A 148 -21.19 5.23 -4.62
C SER A 148 -20.50 3.91 -4.33
N LEU A 149 -19.47 3.95 -3.48
CA LEU A 149 -18.76 2.80 -2.93
C LEU A 149 -19.28 2.54 -1.52
N SER A 150 -19.65 1.31 -1.19
CA SER A 150 -20.06 0.92 0.17
C SER A 150 -19.41 -0.38 0.58
N TYR A 151 -18.89 -0.45 1.80
CA TYR A 151 -18.20 -1.62 2.33
C TYR A 151 -18.24 -1.66 3.86
N LEU A 152 -18.00 -2.85 4.40
CA LEU A 152 -17.78 -3.05 5.83
C LEU A 152 -16.29 -2.93 6.18
N SER A 153 -15.97 -2.35 7.33
CA SER A 153 -14.62 -2.36 7.93
C SER A 153 -14.64 -2.88 9.36
N ARG A 154 -13.53 -3.49 9.79
CA ARG A 154 -13.32 -3.89 11.19
C ARG A 154 -12.73 -2.71 11.97
N GLY A 155 -13.50 -2.18 12.91
CA GLY A 155 -13.14 -1.08 13.78
C GLY A 155 -13.08 0.27 13.05
N PHE A 156 -12.68 1.28 13.82
CA PHE A 156 -12.32 2.60 13.35
C PHE A 156 -10.80 2.57 13.16
N GLY A 157 -10.35 2.72 11.91
CA GLY A 157 -8.92 2.70 11.58
C GLY A 157 -8.13 3.80 12.27
#